data_AF-A0AAD8W1J2-F1
#
_entry.id   AF-A0AAD8W1J2-F1
#
_cell.length_a   1.000
_cell.length_b   1.000
_cell.length_c   1.000
_cell.angle_alpha   90.00
_cell.angle_beta   90.00
_cell.angle_gamma   90.00
#
_symmetry.space_group_name_H-M   'P 1'
#
loop_
_entity.id
_entity.type
_entity.pdbx_description
1 polymer ?
#
loop_
_entity_poly.entity_id
_entity_poly.type
_entity_poly.pdbx_seq_one_letter_code
_entity_poly.pdbx_strand_id
1 'polypeptide(L)'
;MVFGRNKPASSTASPSSAAAAACGELRAAYHECFNRWYAEKFAKGQWHKDDCAGQWSKYRACLEEHLEDKHLRQILLESETSSCYAQLDPDSSSGQGAASSK
;
A
#
# COMPACT_ATOMS: atom_id res chain seq x y z
N MET A 1 -27.15 43.44 -11.16
CA MET A 1 -25.90 42.92 -11.75
C MET A 1 -25.59 41.59 -11.10
N VAL A 2 -25.72 40.48 -11.84
CA VAL A 2 -25.40 39.14 -11.31
C VAL A 2 -23.88 38.97 -11.36
N PHE A 3 -23.22 38.94 -10.21
CA PHE A 3 -21.80 38.60 -10.17
C PHE A 3 -21.68 37.07 -10.12
N GLY A 4 -21.80 36.46 -11.29
CA GLY A 4 -21.48 35.06 -11.51
C GLY A 4 -20.01 34.83 -11.18
N ARG A 5 -19.76 33.99 -10.17
CA ARG A 5 -18.40 33.57 -9.81
C ARG A 5 -18.01 32.42 -10.72
N ASN A 6 -17.59 32.77 -11.94
CA ASN A 6 -16.88 31.88 -12.86
C ASN A 6 -15.53 31.53 -12.23
N LYS A 7 -15.46 30.37 -11.57
CA LYS A 7 -14.18 29.80 -11.12
C LYS A 7 -13.58 29.08 -12.32
N PRO A 8 -12.45 29.54 -12.89
CA PRO A 8 -11.80 28.81 -13.96
C PRO A 8 -11.42 27.43 -13.43
N ALA A 9 -11.77 26.39 -14.19
CA ALA A 9 -11.25 25.05 -14.05
C ALA A 9 -9.73 25.13 -14.22
N SER A 10 -9.03 25.36 -13.11
CA SER A 10 -7.59 25.24 -13.03
C SER A 10 -7.30 23.75 -12.97
N SER A 11 -7.15 23.16 -14.15
CA SER A 11 -6.62 21.82 -14.37
C SER A 11 -5.16 21.80 -13.93
N THR A 12 -4.94 21.81 -12.62
CA THR A 12 -3.71 21.37 -12.00
C THR A 12 -4.14 20.26 -11.07
N ALA A 13 -4.49 19.11 -11.68
CA ALA A 13 -4.61 17.87 -10.92
C ALA A 13 -3.27 17.68 -10.23
N SER A 14 -3.24 17.66 -8.89
CA SER A 14 -2.04 17.26 -8.17
C SER A 14 -1.56 15.91 -8.71
N PRO A 15 -0.24 15.62 -8.72
CA PRO A 15 0.29 14.39 -9.31
C PRO A 15 -0.38 13.12 -8.74
N SER A 16 -0.79 13.13 -7.47
CA SER A 16 -1.60 12.06 -6.86
C SER A 16 -3.00 11.91 -7.47
N SER A 17 -3.65 13.00 -7.89
CA SER A 17 -4.96 12.97 -8.55
C SER A 17 -4.86 12.51 -10.01
N ALA A 18 -3.75 12.80 -10.70
CA ALA A 18 -3.49 12.32 -12.05
C ALA A 18 -3.23 10.80 -12.07
N ALA A 19 -2.39 10.30 -11.16
CA ALA A 19 -2.16 8.86 -10.99
C ALA A 19 -3.44 8.12 -10.56
N ALA A 20 -4.25 8.71 -9.68
CA ALA A 20 -5.54 8.15 -9.29
C ALA A 20 -6.55 8.11 -10.46
N ALA A 21 -6.51 9.06 -11.38
CA ALA A 21 -7.35 9.07 -12.57
C ALA A 21 -6.90 8.05 -13.62
N ALA A 22 -5.59 7.91 -13.86
CA ALA A 22 -5.04 6.96 -14.83
C ALA A 22 -5.15 5.50 -14.34
N CYS A 23 -4.90 5.25 -13.06
CA CYS A 23 -4.92 3.91 -12.47
C CYS A 23 -6.24 3.57 -11.76
N GLY A 24 -7.28 4.40 -11.92
CA GLY A 24 -8.56 4.27 -11.21
C GLY A 24 -9.27 2.95 -11.46
N GLU A 25 -9.32 2.51 -12.73
CA GLU A 25 -9.96 1.24 -13.11
C GLU A 25 -9.22 0.02 -12.53
N LEU A 26 -7.88 0.05 -12.56
CA LEU A 26 -7.04 -1.01 -11.97
C LEU A 26 -7.20 -1.05 -10.44
N ARG A 27 -7.31 0.12 -9.80
CA ARG A 27 -7.59 0.24 -8.37
C ARG A 27 -8.94 -0.37 -8.01
N ALA A 28 -9.98 -0.05 -8.78
CA ALA A 28 -11.33 -0.56 -8.53
C ALA A 28 -11.37 -2.09 -8.63
N ALA A 29 -10.76 -2.67 -9.66
CA ALA A 29 -10.66 -4.11 -9.84
C ALA A 29 -9.89 -4.80 -8.69
N TYR A 30 -8.79 -4.20 -8.23
CA TYR A 30 -8.05 -4.71 -7.07
C TYR A 30 -8.88 -4.61 -5.78
N HIS A 31 -9.52 -3.46 -5.52
CA HIS A 31 -10.36 -3.24 -4.34
C HIS A 31 -11.55 -4.21 -4.27
N GLU A 32 -12.21 -4.49 -5.39
CA GLU A 32 -13.31 -5.47 -5.41
C GLU A 32 -12.82 -6.87 -5.02
N CYS A 33 -11.71 -7.30 -5.63
CA CYS A 33 -11.08 -8.57 -5.30
C CYS A 33 -10.69 -8.64 -3.82
N PHE A 34 -10.00 -7.59 -3.35
CA PHE A 34 -9.52 -7.49 -1.97
C PHE A 34 -10.68 -7.52 -0.97
N ASN A 35 -11.77 -6.79 -1.22
CA ASN A 35 -12.93 -6.76 -0.32
C ASN A 35 -13.57 -8.16 -0.19
N ARG A 36 -13.72 -8.88 -1.31
CA ARG A 36 -14.24 -10.25 -1.29
C ARG A 36 -13.28 -11.19 -0.57
N TRP A 37 -12.00 -11.09 -0.86
CA TRP A 37 -10.96 -11.88 -0.19
C TRP A 37 -10.92 -11.59 1.32
N TYR A 38 -11.04 -10.34 1.74
CA TYR A 38 -11.03 -9.94 3.14
C TYR A 38 -12.20 -10.56 3.90
N ALA A 39 -13.41 -10.48 3.33
CA ALA A 39 -14.61 -11.03 3.94
C ALA A 39 -14.59 -12.57 4.03
N GLU A 40 -13.97 -13.25 3.07
CA GLU A 40 -14.04 -14.71 2.99
C GLU A 40 -12.80 -15.45 3.49
N LYS A 41 -11.62 -14.86 3.32
CA LYS A 41 -10.32 -15.48 3.60
C LYS A 41 -9.72 -14.92 4.87
N PHE A 42 -9.53 -13.60 4.92
CA PHE A 42 -8.94 -12.94 6.08
C PHE A 42 -9.81 -13.11 7.33
N ALA A 43 -11.11 -12.80 7.23
CA ALA A 43 -12.03 -12.95 8.36
C ALA A 43 -12.19 -14.39 8.87
N LYS A 44 -11.88 -15.40 8.04
CA LYS A 44 -11.93 -16.83 8.40
C LYS A 44 -10.56 -17.39 8.79
N GLY A 45 -9.52 -16.56 8.89
CA GLY A 45 -8.16 -16.96 9.26
C GLY A 45 -7.35 -17.63 8.14
N GLN A 46 -7.83 -17.65 6.89
CA GLN A 46 -7.15 -18.23 5.73
C GLN A 46 -6.44 -17.15 4.88
N TRP A 47 -5.55 -16.38 5.49
CA TRP A 47 -4.87 -15.23 4.86
C TRP A 47 -3.66 -15.59 3.97
N HIS A 48 -3.23 -16.86 3.96
CA HIS A 48 -2.05 -17.31 3.21
C HIS A 48 -2.26 -17.43 1.69
N LYS A 49 -3.47 -17.23 1.16
CA LYS A 49 -3.74 -17.31 -0.28
C LYS A 49 -3.83 -15.93 -0.90
N ASP A 50 -2.85 -15.57 -1.71
CA ASP A 50 -2.83 -14.33 -2.49
C ASP A 50 -3.66 -14.43 -3.78
N ASP A 51 -4.99 -14.55 -3.66
CA ASP A 51 -5.89 -14.60 -4.84
C ASP A 51 -5.91 -13.28 -5.64
N CYS A 52 -5.56 -12.15 -5.02
CA CYS A 52 -5.64 -10.81 -5.64
C CYS A 52 -4.29 -10.22 -6.07
N ALA A 53 -3.20 -11.00 -5.97
CA ALA A 53 -1.86 -10.53 -6.34
C ALA A 53 -1.74 -10.12 -7.82
N GLY A 54 -2.50 -10.76 -8.71
CA GLY A 54 -2.50 -10.42 -10.14
C GLY A 54 -3.06 -9.02 -10.42
N GLN A 55 -4.13 -8.63 -9.74
CA GLN A 55 -4.73 -7.29 -9.83
C GLN A 55 -3.82 -6.26 -9.16
N TRP A 56 -3.24 -6.61 -8.02
CA TRP A 56 -2.29 -5.76 -7.30
C TRP A 56 -1.08 -5.39 -8.16
N SER A 57 -0.46 -6.38 -8.82
CA SER A 57 0.72 -6.17 -9.67
C SER A 57 0.44 -5.19 -10.81
N LYS A 58 -0.72 -5.29 -11.47
CA LYS A 58 -1.14 -4.37 -12.54
C LYS A 58 -1.37 -2.95 -12.02
N TYR A 59 -2.04 -2.83 -10.88
CA TYR A 59 -2.27 -1.53 -10.24
C TYR A 59 -0.94 -0.88 -9.84
N ARG A 60 -0.01 -1.64 -9.25
CA ARG A 60 1.31 -1.15 -8.85
C ARG A 60 2.13 -0.67 -10.05
N ALA A 61 2.18 -1.45 -11.12
CA ALA A 61 2.90 -1.06 -12.35
C ALA A 61 2.37 0.27 -12.92
N CYS A 62 1.04 0.47 -12.88
CA CYS A 62 0.42 1.73 -13.29
C CYS A 62 0.82 2.90 -12.37
N LEU A 63 0.85 2.69 -11.05
CA LEU A 63 1.30 3.70 -10.09
C LEU A 63 2.77 4.07 -10.31
N GLU A 64 3.63 3.08 -10.55
CA GLU A 64 5.05 3.31 -10.86
C GLU A 64 5.26 4.09 -12.16
N GLU A 65 4.34 4.01 -13.13
CA GLU A 65 4.43 4.81 -14.36
C GLU A 65 3.94 6.24 -14.12
N HIS A 66 2.78 6.41 -13.47
CA HIS A 66 2.08 7.69 -13.37
C HIS A 66 2.39 8.53 -12.13
N LEU A 67 3.11 7.99 -11.14
CA LEU A 67 3.58 8.80 -10.01
C LEU A 67 4.79 9.63 -10.44
N GLU A 68 4.62 10.93 -10.58
CA GLU A 68 5.75 11.85 -10.85
C GLU A 68 6.54 12.17 -9.57
N ASP A 69 5.92 11.93 -8.42
CA ASP A 69 6.49 12.23 -7.12
C ASP A 69 7.45 11.13 -6.67
N LYS A 70 8.75 11.47 -6.61
CA LYS A 70 9.80 10.52 -6.20
C LYS A 70 9.62 10.02 -4.78
N HIS A 71 9.00 10.81 -3.89
CA HIS A 71 8.77 10.40 -2.51
C HIS A 71 7.65 9.35 -2.45
N LEU A 72 6.57 9.52 -3.21
CA LEU A 72 5.51 8.52 -3.32
C LEU A 72 5.99 7.21 -3.96
N ARG A 73 6.85 7.29 -4.98
CA ARG A 73 7.50 6.10 -5.54
C ARG A 73 8.39 5.39 -4.51
N GLN A 74 9.16 6.14 -3.73
CA GLN A 74 10.00 5.59 -2.67
C GLN A 74 9.17 4.86 -1.62
N ILE A 75 8.04 5.43 -1.18
CA ILE A 75 7.14 4.79 -0.20
C ILE A 75 6.56 3.48 -0.76
N LEU A 76 6.21 3.44 -2.05
CA LEU A 76 5.74 2.20 -2.68
C LEU A 76 6.83 1.13 -2.71
N LEU A 77 8.04 1.44 -3.18
CA LEU A 77 9.17 0.51 -3.18
C LEU A 77 9.58 0.07 -1.76
N GLU A 78 9.55 1.01 -0.81
CA GLU A 78 9.85 0.73 0.59
C GLU A 78 8.81 -0.21 1.18
N SER A 79 7.53 -0.09 0.84
CA SER A 79 6.50 -1.03 1.32
C SER A 79 6.71 -2.48 0.85
N GLU A 80 7.38 -2.68 -0.29
CA GLU A 80 7.74 -4.02 -0.81
C GLU A 80 8.97 -4.61 -0.12
N THR A 81 9.85 -3.74 0.39
CA THR A 81 11.10 -4.13 1.07
C THR A 81 11.00 -4.00 2.59
N SER A 82 9.96 -3.35 3.09
CA SER A 82 9.66 -3.14 4.50
C SER A 82 9.11 -4.42 5.10
N SER A 83 10.05 -5.32 5.38
CA SER A 83 9.93 -6.37 6.37
C SER A 83 9.88 -5.78 7.81
N CYS A 84 9.06 -4.76 8.05
CA CYS A 84 8.89 -4.17 9.38
C CYS A 84 7.91 -4.95 10.27
N TYR A 85 7.32 -6.05 9.78
CA TYR A 85 6.70 -7.06 10.64
C TYR A 85 7.72 -8.03 11.27
N ALA A 86 9.02 -7.90 11.00
CA ALA A 86 10.03 -8.84 11.52
C ALA A 86 10.74 -8.37 12.81
N GLN A 87 10.39 -7.24 13.43
CA GLN A 87 11.03 -6.86 14.70
C GLN A 87 10.13 -6.05 15.63
N LEU A 88 9.09 -6.69 16.14
CA LEU A 88 8.52 -6.34 17.44
C LEU A 88 8.51 -7.61 18.30
N ASP A 89 9.69 -8.07 18.72
CA ASP A 89 9.81 -8.90 19.92
C ASP A 89 10.37 -8.01 21.05
N PRO A 90 9.53 -7.59 22.01
CA PRO A 90 9.96 -6.96 23.24
C PRO A 90 10.47 -8.04 24.22
N ASP A 91 11.69 -7.86 24.72
CA ASP A 91 12.19 -8.40 25.99
C ASP A 91 11.82 -9.87 26.32
N SER A 92 12.73 -10.79 26.00
CA SER A 92 12.83 -12.04 26.74
C SER A 92 14.18 -12.09 27.46
N SER A 93 14.17 -11.50 28.65
CA SER A 93 15.11 -11.74 29.73
C SER A 93 15.45 -13.24 29.85
N SER A 94 16.72 -13.58 29.65
CA SER A 94 17.30 -14.79 30.23
C SER A 94 18.71 -14.49 30.74
N GLY A 95 18.78 -14.12 32.02
CA GLY A 95 20.02 -14.16 32.77
C GLY A 95 20.48 -15.60 32.92
N GLN A 96 21.77 -15.83 32.70
CA GLN A 96 22.56 -16.95 33.19
C GLN A 96 24.00 -16.40 33.23
N GLY A 97 24.65 -16.24 34.38
CA GLY A 97 24.78 -17.26 35.41
C GLY A 97 26.06 -18.04 35.11
N ALA A 98 27.12 -17.72 35.84
CA ALA A 98 28.48 -18.24 35.69
C ALA A 98 28.57 -19.77 35.67
N ALA A 99 29.57 -20.30 34.96
CA ALA A 99 30.53 -21.25 35.53
C ALA A 99 31.72 -21.47 34.58
N SER A 100 32.87 -20.98 35.03
CA SER A 100 34.20 -21.42 34.64
C SER A 100 34.41 -22.87 35.08
N SER A 101 34.93 -23.75 34.21
CA SER A 101 35.72 -24.91 34.67
C SER A 101 36.55 -25.58 33.57
N LYS A 102 37.86 -25.46 33.79
CA LYS A 102 38.98 -26.40 33.63
C LYS A 102 39.33 -26.98 32.26
#